data_AF-A0A4Q3E3Y3-F1
#
_entry.id   AF-A0A4Q3E3Y3-F1
#
_cell.length_a   1.000
_cell.length_b   1.000
_cell.length_c   1.000
_cell.angle_alpha   90.00
_cell.angle_beta   90.00
_cell.angle_gamma   90.00
#
_symmetry.space_group_name_H-M   'P 1'
#
loop_
_entity.id
_entity.type
_entity.pdbx_description
1 polymer ?
#
loop_
_entity_poly.entity_id
_entity_poly.type
_entity_poly.pdbx_seq_one_letter_code
_entity_poly.pdbx_strand_id
1 'polypeptide(L)'
;QAIESARQGDLNWLMLIVIAVLAIAIVWFVVFIERGQRRITIHYAKKQQGRFAHSPQTSHLPLKINMAGVIPVIFASSLLLFPASIAQWFGQSSTGKISEVFQEFSLLIGPGQPLNFILFAGLIILFCFVYTAMMYNPKEVAENLKRGGAYIPGIRPGEHSAKYIDTVLTRLTLVGAVYMAGVALLPQFLVVATSIPFYLGGTSLLIVVVVVMDFMSQVQSHLMSHQYESVMKKANLKNYGSSSAR
;
A
#
# COMPACT_ATOMS: atom_id res chain seq x y z
N GLN A 1 25.24 15.75 -4.00
CA GLN A 1 24.87 15.93 -5.42
C GLN A 1 23.88 17.07 -5.67
N ALA A 2 22.64 17.13 -5.16
CA ALA A 2 21.80 18.33 -5.34
C ALA A 2 22.45 19.63 -4.81
N ILE A 3 23.20 19.51 -3.71
CA ILE A 3 24.04 20.58 -3.13
C ILE A 3 25.31 20.84 -3.96
N GLU A 4 25.81 19.87 -4.72
CA GLU A 4 26.97 20.04 -5.62
C GLU A 4 26.55 20.66 -6.97
N SER A 5 25.38 20.33 -7.49
CA SER A 5 24.76 21.00 -8.65
C SER A 5 24.34 22.44 -8.31
N ALA A 6 23.94 22.71 -7.07
CA ALA A 6 23.78 24.08 -6.55
C ALA A 6 25.09 24.85 -6.50
N ARG A 7 26.21 24.16 -6.21
CA ARG A 7 27.56 24.72 -6.13
C ARG A 7 28.17 24.97 -7.52
N GLN A 8 27.69 24.28 -8.55
CA GLN A 8 28.10 24.44 -9.95
C GLN A 8 27.42 25.63 -10.66
N GLY A 9 26.46 26.31 -10.02
CA GLY A 9 25.92 27.59 -10.51
C GLY A 9 24.72 27.51 -11.48
N ASP A 10 24.24 26.31 -11.83
CA ASP A 10 23.11 26.12 -12.76
C ASP A 10 21.73 26.07 -12.07
N LEU A 11 21.67 26.09 -10.72
CA LEU A 11 20.42 26.00 -9.96
C LEU A 11 20.21 27.22 -9.07
N ASN A 12 19.15 27.97 -9.37
CA ASN A 12 18.65 29.06 -8.55
C ASN A 12 18.37 28.55 -7.12
N TRP A 13 18.94 29.16 -6.08
CA TRP A 13 18.72 28.77 -4.68
C TRP A 13 17.23 28.69 -4.31
N LEU A 14 16.41 29.57 -4.92
CA LEU A 14 14.96 29.55 -4.83
C LEU A 14 14.33 28.26 -5.38
N MET A 15 14.85 27.71 -6.49
CA MET A 15 14.35 26.48 -7.11
C MET A 15 14.62 25.27 -6.22
N LEU A 16 15.78 25.21 -5.55
CA LEU A 16 16.11 24.15 -4.59
C LEU A 16 15.17 24.16 -3.38
N ILE A 17 14.82 25.34 -2.86
CA ILE A 17 13.85 25.46 -1.77
C ILE A 17 12.47 24.98 -2.21
N VAL A 18 12.00 25.40 -3.39
CA VAL A 18 10.70 24.97 -3.94
C VAL A 18 10.64 23.45 -4.10
N ILE A 19 11.71 22.86 -4.63
CA ILE A 19 11.84 21.41 -4.80
C ILE A 19 11.82 20.68 -3.45
N ALA A 20 12.54 21.17 -2.45
CA ALA A 20 12.58 20.57 -1.12
C ALA A 20 11.21 20.62 -0.43
N VAL A 21 10.52 21.77 -0.50
CA VAL A 21 9.16 21.93 0.03
C VAL A 21 8.19 20.98 -0.68
N LEU A 22 8.28 20.88 -2.00
CA LEU A 22 7.43 20.00 -2.80
C LEU A 22 7.68 18.51 -2.48
N ALA A 23 8.93 18.09 -2.29
CA ALA A 23 9.26 16.73 -1.87
C ALA A 23 8.65 16.40 -0.48
N ILE A 24 8.76 17.31 0.48
CA ILE A 24 8.14 17.15 1.81
C ILE A 24 6.61 17.09 1.70
N ALA A 25 6.01 17.95 0.86
CA ALA A 25 4.57 17.96 0.64
C ALA A 25 4.07 16.64 0.03
N ILE A 26 4.80 16.06 -0.93
CA ILE A 26 4.49 14.75 -1.51
C ILE A 26 4.58 13.67 -0.44
N VAL A 27 5.66 13.62 0.34
CA VAL A 27 5.81 12.63 1.41
C VAL A 27 4.68 12.76 2.44
N TRP A 28 4.35 13.98 2.86
CA TRP A 28 3.26 14.25 3.79
C TRP A 28 1.92 13.79 3.24
N PHE A 29 1.63 14.12 1.98
CA PHE A 29 0.42 13.68 1.28
C PHE A 29 0.32 12.15 1.19
N VAL A 30 1.45 11.48 0.89
CA VAL A 30 1.52 10.03 0.81
C VAL A 30 1.24 9.39 2.17
N VAL A 31 1.89 9.87 3.23
CA VAL A 31 1.69 9.38 4.60
C VAL A 31 0.25 9.62 5.06
N PHE A 32 -0.35 10.75 4.70
CA PHE A 32 -1.73 11.08 5.04
C PHE A 32 -2.72 10.06 4.42
N ILE A 33 -2.55 9.74 3.14
CA ILE A 33 -3.41 8.78 2.45
C ILE A 33 -3.14 7.34 2.90
N GLU A 34 -1.89 6.93 3.06
CA GLU A 34 -1.55 5.58 3.50
C GLU A 34 -1.99 5.28 4.95
N ARG A 35 -2.08 6.31 5.81
CA ARG A 35 -2.70 6.20 7.15
C ARG A 35 -4.23 6.17 7.10
N GLY A 36 -4.83 6.50 5.96
CA GLY A 36 -6.26 6.47 5.73
C GLY A 36 -6.81 5.05 5.83
N GLN A 37 -7.77 4.86 6.72
CA GLN A 37 -8.48 3.59 6.88
C GLN A 37 -9.99 3.81 6.78
N ARG A 38 -10.64 2.95 6.00
CA ARG A 38 -12.09 2.84 5.99
C ARG A 38 -12.51 1.89 7.10
N ARG A 39 -13.20 2.42 8.11
CA ARG A 39 -13.69 1.64 9.26
C ARG A 39 -15.07 1.08 8.94
N ILE A 40 -15.20 -0.25 8.87
CA ILE A 40 -16.51 -0.92 8.83
C ILE A 40 -16.88 -1.31 10.27
N THR A 41 -17.96 -0.75 10.79
CA THR A 41 -18.44 -1.09 12.15
C THR A 41 -18.99 -2.52 12.17
N ILE A 42 -18.57 -3.28 13.17
CA ILE A 42 -19.05 -4.63 13.46
C ILE A 42 -19.60 -4.68 14.88
N HIS A 43 -20.71 -5.39 15.04
CA HIS A 43 -21.27 -5.70 16.36
C HIS A 43 -20.98 -7.15 16.70
N TYR A 44 -20.56 -7.40 17.94
CA TYR A 44 -20.49 -8.76 18.46
C TYR A 44 -21.86 -9.16 19.01
N ALA A 45 -22.40 -10.26 18.48
CA ALA A 45 -23.56 -10.94 19.06
C ALA A 45 -23.11 -11.63 20.35
N LYS A 46 -23.25 -10.95 21.49
CA LYS A 46 -22.99 -11.59 22.79
C LYS A 46 -24.16 -12.53 23.10
N LYS A 47 -23.87 -13.79 23.44
CA LYS A 47 -24.86 -14.66 24.09
C LYS A 47 -25.18 -14.04 25.45
N GLN A 48 -26.40 -13.53 25.62
CA GLN A 48 -26.87 -12.95 26.86
C GLN A 48 -27.11 -14.08 27.87
N GLN A 49 -26.07 -14.46 28.62
CA GLN A 49 -26.18 -15.39 29.73
C GLN A 49 -26.27 -14.57 31.03
N GLY A 50 -27.48 -14.09 31.36
CA GLY A 50 -27.75 -13.35 32.60
C GLY A 50 -28.60 -12.07 32.45
N ARG A 51 -29.17 -11.61 33.57
CA ARG A 51 -30.15 -10.50 33.68
C ARG A 51 -29.55 -9.10 33.53
N PHE A 52 -28.24 -8.97 33.34
CA PHE A 52 -27.57 -7.69 33.12
C PHE A 52 -27.35 -7.48 31.62
N ALA A 53 -28.12 -6.58 31.02
CA ALA A 53 -27.89 -6.10 29.67
C ALA A 53 -26.59 -5.29 29.65
N HIS A 54 -25.49 -5.93 29.24
CA HIS A 54 -24.25 -5.23 28.94
C HIS A 54 -24.33 -4.65 27.53
N SER A 55 -23.93 -3.38 27.37
CA SER A 55 -23.95 -2.67 26.09
C SER A 55 -23.25 -3.48 24.98
N PRO A 56 -23.84 -3.56 23.77
CA PRO A 56 -23.20 -4.25 22.66
C PRO A 56 -21.85 -3.58 22.36
N GLN A 57 -20.76 -4.34 22.52
CA GLN A 57 -19.42 -3.84 22.25
C GLN A 57 -19.30 -3.65 20.73
N THR A 58 -19.26 -2.39 20.30
CA THR A 58 -19.01 -2.01 18.92
C THR A 58 -17.51 -2.09 18.65
N SER A 59 -17.13 -2.82 17.61
CA SER A 59 -15.77 -2.79 17.09
C SER A 59 -15.79 -2.33 15.64
N HIS A 60 -14.62 -2.19 15.04
CA HIS A 60 -14.48 -1.87 13.63
C HIS A 60 -13.47 -2.80 12.99
N LEU A 61 -13.78 -3.25 11.77
CA LEU A 61 -12.83 -3.88 10.88
C LEU A 61 -12.15 -2.76 10.07
N PRO A 62 -10.86 -2.47 10.30
CA PRO A 62 -10.15 -1.46 9.54
C PRO A 62 -9.75 -2.03 8.18
N LEU A 63 -10.16 -1.36 7.10
CA LEU A 63 -9.67 -1.62 5.75
C LEU A 63 -8.79 -0.45 5.31
N LYS A 64 -7.51 -0.71 5.01
CA LYS A 64 -6.61 0.31 4.46
C LYS A 64 -7.03 0.67 3.03
N ILE A 65 -6.72 1.90 2.61
CA ILE A 65 -7.00 2.35 1.23
C ILE A 65 -6.19 1.50 0.23
N ASN A 66 -4.94 1.22 0.54
CA ASN A 66 -4.08 0.32 -0.21
C ASN A 66 -3.77 -0.92 0.62
N MET A 67 -4.43 -2.03 0.29
CA MET A 67 -4.17 -3.33 0.93
C MET A 67 -2.93 -4.02 0.37
N ALA A 68 -2.47 -3.60 -0.80
CA ALA A 68 -1.36 -4.20 -1.52
C ALA A 68 0.02 -3.63 -1.12
N GLY A 69 0.03 -2.50 -0.42
CA GLY A 69 1.26 -1.79 -0.05
C GLY A 69 2.07 -1.38 -1.29
N VAL A 70 3.40 -1.51 -1.20
CA VAL A 70 4.35 -1.09 -2.25
C VAL A 70 4.53 -2.12 -3.36
N ILE A 71 4.15 -3.37 -3.09
CA ILE A 71 4.50 -4.53 -3.91
C ILE A 71 4.08 -4.34 -5.39
N PRO A 72 2.87 -3.84 -5.71
CA PRO A 72 2.48 -3.60 -7.11
C PRO A 72 3.38 -2.60 -7.86
N VAL A 73 3.85 -1.55 -7.18
CA VAL A 73 4.71 -0.51 -7.79
C VAL A 73 6.09 -1.08 -8.08
N ILE A 74 6.61 -1.94 -7.20
CA ILE A 74 7.89 -2.63 -7.40
C ILE A 74 7.80 -3.57 -8.59
N PHE A 75 6.74 -4.39 -8.67
CA PHE A 75 6.54 -5.30 -9.80
C PHE A 75 6.36 -4.58 -11.13
N ALA A 76 5.59 -3.49 -11.15
CA ALA A 76 5.45 -2.66 -12.34
C ALA A 76 6.81 -2.09 -12.79
N SER A 77 7.64 -1.63 -11.84
CA SER A 77 8.96 -1.08 -12.13
C SER A 77 9.91 -2.16 -12.66
N SER A 78 9.96 -3.33 -12.04
CA SER A 78 10.81 -4.44 -12.50
C SER A 78 10.37 -4.98 -13.86
N LEU A 79 9.06 -5.04 -14.11
CA LEU A 79 8.53 -5.52 -15.39
C LEU A 79 8.83 -4.55 -16.53
N LEU A 80 8.83 -3.23 -16.26
CA LEU A 80 9.19 -2.22 -17.25
C LEU A 80 10.70 -2.23 -17.54
N LEU A 81 11.53 -2.37 -16.50
CA LEU A 81 12.98 -2.43 -16.66
C LEU A 81 13.43 -3.68 -17.42
N PHE A 82 12.71 -4.80 -17.33
CA PHE A 82 13.10 -6.07 -17.95
C PHE A 82 13.26 -6.00 -19.48
N PRO A 83 12.25 -5.55 -20.27
CA PRO A 83 12.43 -5.34 -21.71
C PRO A 83 13.48 -4.28 -22.04
N ALA A 84 13.59 -3.22 -21.24
CA ALA A 84 14.57 -2.15 -21.46
C ALA A 84 16.01 -2.68 -21.33
N SER A 85 16.28 -3.52 -20.34
CA SER A 85 17.58 -4.17 -20.16
C SER A 85 17.91 -5.14 -21.30
N ILE A 86 16.94 -5.94 -21.75
CA ILE A 86 17.11 -6.83 -22.91
C ILE A 86 17.42 -6.00 -24.16
N ALA A 87 16.64 -4.95 -24.43
CA ALA A 87 16.86 -4.10 -25.60
C ALA A 87 18.22 -3.39 -25.55
N GLN A 88 18.72 -3.02 -24.37
CA GLN A 88 20.06 -2.46 -24.21
C GLN A 88 21.17 -3.48 -24.52
N TRP A 89 21.06 -4.73 -24.04
CA TRP A 89 22.06 -5.77 -24.29
C TRP A 89 22.09 -6.23 -25.77
N PHE A 90 20.92 -6.37 -26.39
CA PHE A 90 20.79 -6.80 -27.78
C PHE A 90 21.00 -5.66 -28.78
N GLY A 91 20.67 -4.42 -28.41
CA GLY A 91 20.87 -3.22 -29.22
C GLY A 91 22.34 -2.83 -29.40
N GLN A 92 23.23 -3.20 -28.47
CA GLN A 92 24.68 -3.00 -28.63
C GLN A 92 25.38 -4.08 -29.47
N SER A 93 24.77 -5.26 -29.63
CA SER A 93 25.47 -6.46 -30.13
C SER A 93 25.07 -6.90 -31.55
N SER A 94 24.08 -6.27 -32.19
CA SER A 94 23.56 -6.75 -33.48
C SER A 94 23.31 -5.64 -34.51
N THR A 95 24.00 -5.71 -35.66
CA THR A 95 23.72 -4.92 -36.86
C THR A 95 22.66 -5.66 -37.68
N GLY A 96 21.39 -5.27 -37.54
CA GLY A 96 20.29 -5.82 -38.35
C GLY A 96 18.94 -5.18 -38.02
N LYS A 97 17.97 -5.23 -38.94
CA LYS A 97 16.62 -4.62 -38.80
C LYS A 97 15.86 -4.98 -37.52
N ILE A 98 16.23 -6.09 -36.87
CA ILE A 98 15.68 -6.50 -35.57
C ILE A 98 16.20 -5.57 -34.46
N SER A 99 17.48 -5.17 -34.49
CA SER A 99 18.03 -4.26 -33.48
C SER A 99 17.45 -2.85 -33.58
N GLU A 100 17.16 -2.35 -34.79
CA GLU A 100 16.45 -1.08 -34.98
C GLU A 100 15.06 -1.09 -34.35
N VAL A 101 14.29 -2.17 -34.52
CA VAL A 101 12.98 -2.33 -33.87
C VAL A 101 13.13 -2.37 -32.35
N PHE A 102 14.09 -3.13 -31.82
CA PHE A 102 14.34 -3.18 -30.36
C PHE A 102 14.82 -1.82 -29.81
N GLN A 103 15.57 -1.06 -30.58
CA GLN A 103 16.10 0.25 -30.20
C GLN A 103 15.01 1.32 -30.26
N GLU A 104 14.13 1.29 -31.27
CA GLU A 104 12.91 2.11 -31.32
C GLU A 104 11.96 1.79 -30.16
N PHE A 105 11.74 0.50 -29.84
CA PHE A 105 10.94 0.08 -28.68
C PHE A 105 11.57 0.53 -27.36
N SER A 106 12.90 0.47 -27.23
CA SER A 106 13.62 0.96 -26.05
C SER A 106 13.53 2.48 -25.90
N LEU A 107 13.60 3.21 -27.01
CA LEU A 107 13.40 4.65 -27.04
C LEU A 107 11.95 5.00 -26.65
N LEU A 108 10.96 4.27 -27.19
CA LEU A 108 9.53 4.42 -26.89
C LEU A 108 9.17 4.12 -25.42
N ILE A 109 9.86 3.15 -24.81
CA ILE A 109 9.74 2.78 -23.39
C ILE A 109 10.68 3.62 -22.51
N GLY A 110 11.52 4.47 -23.10
CA GLY A 110 12.48 5.29 -22.38
C GLY A 110 11.81 6.22 -21.35
N PRO A 111 12.50 6.51 -20.23
CA PRO A 111 12.01 7.46 -19.23
C PRO A 111 11.83 8.85 -19.86
N GLY A 112 10.60 9.35 -19.84
CA GLY A 112 10.22 10.67 -20.37
C GLY A 112 9.27 10.63 -21.56
N GLN A 113 9.00 9.46 -22.13
CA GLN A 113 8.00 9.32 -23.18
C GLN A 113 6.56 9.16 -22.64
N PRO A 114 5.54 9.69 -23.33
CA PRO A 114 4.14 9.53 -22.94
C PRO A 114 3.69 8.06 -22.90
N LEU A 115 4.25 7.21 -23.76
CA LEU A 115 3.95 5.78 -23.79
C LEU A 115 4.41 5.09 -22.50
N ASN A 116 5.60 5.44 -21.99
CA ASN A 116 6.11 4.91 -20.72
C ASN A 116 5.16 5.23 -19.56
N PHE A 117 4.65 6.46 -19.48
CA PHE A 117 3.71 6.86 -18.42
C PHE A 117 2.41 6.06 -18.45
N ILE A 118 1.81 5.88 -19.64
CA ILE A 118 0.56 5.12 -19.80
C ILE A 118 0.78 3.65 -19.46
N LEU A 119 1.85 3.05 -19.97
CA LEU A 119 2.18 1.65 -19.72
C LEU A 119 2.49 1.41 -18.25
N PHE A 120 3.24 2.30 -17.61
CA PHE A 120 3.57 2.22 -16.19
C PHE A 120 2.33 2.37 -15.30
N ALA A 121 1.45 3.35 -15.58
CA ALA A 121 0.18 3.48 -14.88
C ALA A 121 -0.71 2.24 -15.04
N GLY A 122 -0.83 1.73 -16.27
CA GLY A 122 -1.61 0.53 -16.58
C GLY A 122 -1.11 -0.68 -15.81
N LEU A 123 0.21 -0.89 -15.75
CA LEU A 123 0.83 -1.95 -14.98
C LEU A 123 0.59 -1.79 -13.48
N ILE A 124 0.75 -0.58 -12.92
CA ILE A 124 0.47 -0.34 -11.49
C ILE A 124 -0.97 -0.68 -11.15
N ILE A 125 -1.93 -0.22 -11.95
CA ILE A 125 -3.35 -0.48 -11.70
C ILE A 125 -3.64 -1.98 -11.79
N LEU A 126 -3.13 -2.65 -12.84
CA LEU A 126 -3.31 -4.08 -13.03
C LEU A 126 -2.74 -4.88 -11.85
N PHE A 127 -1.50 -4.62 -11.45
CA PHE A 127 -0.87 -5.33 -10.34
C PHE A 127 -1.53 -5.02 -8.99
N CYS A 128 -2.06 -3.81 -8.80
CA CYS A 128 -2.78 -3.46 -7.58
C CYS A 128 -4.07 -4.30 -7.43
N PHE A 129 -4.84 -4.45 -8.53
CA PHE A 129 -6.03 -5.30 -8.55
C PHE A 129 -5.68 -6.78 -8.37
N VAL A 130 -4.74 -7.30 -9.14
CA VAL A 130 -4.34 -8.72 -9.09
C VAL A 130 -3.80 -9.09 -7.71
N TYR A 131 -2.91 -8.27 -7.15
CA TYR A 131 -2.33 -8.53 -5.82
C TYR A 131 -3.40 -8.48 -4.73
N THR A 132 -4.28 -7.48 -4.76
CA THR A 132 -5.33 -7.37 -3.73
C THR A 132 -6.30 -8.55 -3.80
N ALA A 133 -6.70 -8.98 -5.01
CA ALA A 133 -7.59 -10.12 -5.20
C ALA A 133 -6.96 -11.45 -4.76
N MET A 134 -5.65 -11.63 -4.95
CA MET A 134 -4.93 -12.82 -4.50
C MET A 134 -4.74 -12.87 -2.98
N MET A 135 -4.44 -11.73 -2.35
CA MET A 135 -4.08 -11.66 -0.93
C MET A 135 -5.32 -11.62 -0.02
N TYR A 136 -6.40 -10.98 -0.45
CA TYR A 136 -7.60 -10.79 0.36
C TYR A 136 -8.77 -11.61 -0.18
N ASN A 137 -9.17 -12.64 0.58
CA ASN A 137 -10.38 -13.42 0.31
C ASN A 137 -11.57 -12.89 1.15
N PRO A 138 -12.55 -12.17 0.55
CA PRO A 138 -13.68 -11.61 1.29
C PRO A 138 -14.56 -12.68 1.95
N LYS A 139 -14.59 -13.89 1.36
CA LYS A 139 -15.39 -15.01 1.86
C LYS A 139 -14.82 -15.54 3.18
N GLU A 140 -13.51 -15.67 3.28
CA GLU A 140 -12.83 -16.09 4.51
C GLU A 140 -12.98 -15.02 5.60
N VAL A 141 -12.84 -13.73 5.26
CA VAL A 141 -13.05 -12.65 6.24
C VAL A 141 -14.48 -12.67 6.78
N ALA A 142 -15.48 -12.85 5.92
CA ALA A 142 -16.88 -12.95 6.34
C ALA A 142 -17.16 -14.21 7.19
N GLU A 143 -16.54 -15.33 6.86
CA GLU A 143 -16.66 -16.56 7.64
C GLU A 143 -15.99 -16.43 9.01
N ASN A 144 -14.81 -15.80 9.08
CA ASN A 144 -14.12 -15.50 10.33
C ASN A 144 -14.92 -14.54 11.22
N LEU A 145 -15.57 -13.53 10.64
CA LEU A 145 -16.51 -12.67 11.37
C LEU A 145 -17.67 -13.49 11.96
N LYS A 146 -18.30 -14.35 11.15
CA LYS A 146 -19.39 -15.22 11.58
C LYS A 146 -18.96 -16.19 12.70
N ARG A 147 -17.79 -16.83 12.56
CA ARG A 147 -17.20 -17.73 13.56
C ARG A 147 -16.88 -16.99 14.86
N GLY A 148 -16.39 -15.75 14.76
CA GLY A 148 -16.11 -14.85 15.88
C GLY A 148 -17.35 -14.21 16.53
N GLY A 149 -18.56 -14.56 16.08
CA GLY A 149 -19.81 -13.98 16.59
C GLY A 149 -20.00 -12.50 16.23
N ALA A 150 -19.21 -11.96 15.29
CA ALA A 150 -19.33 -10.60 14.79
C ALA A 150 -20.22 -10.56 13.54
N TYR A 151 -20.99 -9.49 13.40
CA TYR A 151 -21.78 -9.23 12.19
C TYR A 151 -21.78 -7.75 11.84
N ILE A 152 -21.97 -7.47 10.55
CA ILE A 152 -22.11 -6.11 10.04
C ILE A 152 -23.60 -5.74 10.19
N PRO A 153 -23.94 -4.65 10.91
CA PRO A 153 -25.34 -4.25 11.07
C PRO A 153 -25.99 -3.97 9.71
N GLY A 154 -27.20 -4.49 9.52
CA GLY A 154 -27.96 -4.34 8.28
C GLY A 154 -27.66 -5.39 7.19
N ILE A 155 -26.70 -6.31 7.40
CA ILE A 155 -26.32 -7.33 6.41
C ILE A 155 -26.37 -8.72 7.03
N ARG A 156 -27.00 -9.67 6.34
CA ARG A 156 -27.08 -11.06 6.82
C ARG A 156 -25.67 -11.70 6.87
N PRO A 157 -25.27 -12.34 7.98
CA PRO A 157 -23.97 -12.99 8.10
C PRO A 157 -23.76 -14.11 7.06
N GLY A 158 -22.53 -14.24 6.54
CA GLY A 158 -22.18 -15.22 5.51
C GLY A 158 -22.04 -14.59 4.12
N GLU A 159 -22.70 -15.17 3.11
CA GLU A 159 -22.56 -14.79 1.70
C GLU A 159 -22.81 -13.29 1.44
N HIS A 160 -23.82 -12.68 2.08
CA HIS A 160 -24.12 -11.26 1.91
C HIS A 160 -23.07 -10.34 2.54
N SER A 161 -22.45 -10.77 3.65
CA SER A 161 -21.34 -10.04 4.25
C SER A 161 -20.09 -10.10 3.36
N ALA A 162 -19.81 -11.26 2.75
CA ALA A 162 -18.72 -11.42 1.79
C ALA A 162 -18.90 -10.50 0.57
N LYS A 163 -20.09 -10.49 -0.04
CA LYS A 163 -20.40 -9.59 -1.19
C LYS A 163 -20.26 -8.10 -0.85
N TYR A 164 -20.65 -7.71 0.36
CA TYR A 164 -20.50 -6.33 0.80
C TYR A 164 -19.02 -5.95 0.99
N ILE A 165 -18.25 -6.81 1.66
CA ILE A 165 -16.81 -6.59 1.84
C ILE A 165 -16.10 -6.55 0.49
N ASP A 166 -16.44 -7.44 -0.44
CA ASP A 166 -15.90 -7.48 -1.80
C ASP A 166 -16.17 -6.19 -2.59
N THR A 167 -17.41 -5.69 -2.54
CA THR A 167 -17.79 -4.42 -3.19
C THR A 167 -17.02 -3.24 -2.59
N VAL A 168 -16.84 -3.24 -1.27
CA VAL A 168 -16.08 -2.21 -0.56
C VAL A 168 -14.59 -2.27 -0.91
N LEU A 169 -14.00 -3.46 -0.93
CA LEU A 169 -12.61 -3.69 -1.31
C LEU A 169 -12.37 -3.25 -2.75
N THR A 170 -13.19 -3.69 -3.71
CA THR A 170 -13.04 -3.32 -5.12
C THR A 170 -13.04 -1.81 -5.33
N ARG A 171 -13.94 -1.07 -4.67
CA ARG A 171 -13.99 0.40 -4.75
C ARG A 171 -12.79 1.06 -4.07
N LEU A 172 -12.33 0.53 -2.93
CA LEU A 172 -11.15 1.03 -2.25
C LEU A 172 -9.89 0.81 -3.09
N THR A 173 -9.71 -0.40 -3.63
CA THR A 173 -8.58 -0.75 -4.50
C THR A 173 -8.56 0.10 -5.75
N LEU A 174 -9.71 0.42 -6.35
CA LEU A 174 -9.76 1.33 -7.50
C LEU A 174 -9.21 2.72 -7.16
N VAL A 175 -9.63 3.30 -6.03
CA VAL A 175 -9.13 4.60 -5.57
C VAL A 175 -7.64 4.50 -5.21
N GLY A 176 -7.23 3.45 -4.51
CA GLY A 176 -5.85 3.19 -4.13
C GLY A 176 -4.93 3.03 -5.34
N ALA A 177 -5.35 2.29 -6.36
CA ALA A 177 -4.59 2.06 -7.59
C ALA A 177 -4.35 3.36 -8.38
N VAL A 178 -5.40 4.18 -8.53
CA VAL A 178 -5.29 5.48 -9.21
C VAL A 178 -4.36 6.42 -8.45
N TYR A 179 -4.49 6.47 -7.12
CA TYR A 179 -3.60 7.25 -6.26
C TYR A 179 -2.14 6.76 -6.36
N MET A 180 -1.89 5.46 -6.26
CA MET A 180 -0.54 4.89 -6.34
C MET A 180 0.10 5.17 -7.70
N ALA A 181 -0.65 5.03 -8.80
CA ALA A 181 -0.19 5.41 -10.13
C ALA A 181 0.13 6.91 -10.20
N GLY A 182 -0.76 7.77 -9.69
CA GLY A 182 -0.56 9.22 -9.68
C GLY A 182 0.70 9.64 -8.92
N VAL A 183 0.90 9.13 -7.70
CA VAL A 183 2.09 9.45 -6.89
C VAL A 183 3.36 8.90 -7.53
N ALA A 184 3.34 7.71 -8.12
CA ALA A 184 4.51 7.13 -8.78
C ALA A 184 4.93 7.93 -10.04
N LEU A 185 3.95 8.46 -10.79
CA LEU A 185 4.16 9.23 -12.00
C LEU A 185 4.55 10.70 -11.75
N LEU A 186 4.04 11.31 -10.68
CA LEU A 186 4.14 12.74 -10.41
C LEU A 186 5.61 13.25 -10.47
N PRO A 187 6.59 12.58 -9.83
CA PRO A 187 7.97 13.08 -9.88
C PRO A 187 8.64 12.82 -11.22
N GLN A 188 8.23 11.77 -11.94
CA GLN A 188 8.72 11.51 -13.30
C GLN A 188 8.22 12.59 -14.27
N PHE A 189 6.98 13.07 -14.09
CA PHE A 189 6.47 14.24 -14.81
C PHE A 189 7.24 15.53 -14.49
N LEU A 190 7.60 15.74 -13.22
CA LEU A 190 8.40 16.89 -12.80
C LEU A 190 9.81 16.88 -13.40
N VAL A 191 10.47 15.71 -13.45
CA VAL A 191 11.79 15.58 -14.10
C VAL A 191 11.75 16.00 -15.56
N VAL A 192 10.71 15.58 -16.29
CA VAL A 192 10.52 15.98 -17.69
C VAL A 192 10.27 17.49 -17.82
N ALA A 193 9.45 18.06 -16.95
CA ALA A 193 9.09 19.48 -16.98
C ALA A 193 10.23 20.42 -16.56
N THR A 194 11.06 20.03 -15.58
CA THR A 194 12.14 20.88 -15.04
C THR A 194 13.52 20.54 -15.58
N SER A 195 13.66 19.45 -16.35
CA SER A 195 14.92 18.95 -16.93
C SER A 195 16.07 18.73 -15.93
N ILE A 196 15.76 18.68 -14.63
CA ILE A 196 16.73 18.41 -13.56
C ILE A 196 16.70 16.91 -13.27
N PRO A 197 17.82 16.19 -13.39
CA PRO A 197 17.87 14.76 -13.09
C PRO A 197 17.70 14.55 -11.58
N PHE A 198 16.47 14.23 -11.16
CA PHE A 198 16.20 13.75 -9.81
C PHE A 198 16.66 12.30 -9.69
N TYR A 199 17.88 12.09 -9.20
CA TYR A 199 18.38 10.75 -8.88
C TYR A 199 17.62 10.11 -7.70
N LEU A 200 17.03 10.92 -6.81
CA LEU A 200 15.90 10.50 -5.97
C LEU A 200 14.63 10.49 -6.82
N GLY A 201 14.51 9.50 -7.70
CA GLY A 201 13.32 9.30 -8.52
C GLY A 201 12.05 9.15 -7.68
N GLY A 202 10.91 9.55 -8.23
CA GLY A 202 9.63 9.49 -7.52
C GLY A 202 9.24 8.12 -7.01
N THR A 203 9.56 7.10 -7.79
CA THR A 203 9.37 5.70 -7.44
C THR A 203 10.25 5.27 -6.28
N SER A 204 11.53 5.67 -6.23
CA SER A 204 12.41 5.30 -5.11
C SER A 204 12.01 6.02 -3.82
N LEU A 205 11.59 7.28 -3.89
CA LEU A 205 11.06 8.01 -2.73
C LEU A 205 9.76 7.37 -2.19
N LEU A 206 8.81 7.02 -3.07
CA LEU A 206 7.58 6.34 -2.70
C LEU A 206 7.88 5.00 -2.03
N ILE A 207 8.76 4.19 -2.63
CA ILE A 207 9.16 2.89 -2.08
C ILE A 207 9.74 3.06 -0.67
N VAL A 208 10.63 4.01 -0.45
CA VAL A 208 11.24 4.25 0.87
C VAL A 208 10.16 4.61 1.91
N VAL A 209 9.27 5.56 1.60
CA VAL A 209 8.25 6.01 2.55
C VAL A 209 7.33 4.86 2.96
N VAL A 210 6.82 4.10 1.99
CA VAL A 210 5.83 3.07 2.29
C VAL A 210 6.47 1.83 2.92
N VAL A 211 7.70 1.44 2.54
CA VAL A 211 8.44 0.37 3.23
C VAL A 211 8.76 0.74 4.68
N VAL A 212 9.16 1.99 4.95
CA VAL A 212 9.38 2.46 6.33
C VAL A 212 8.09 2.41 7.14
N MET A 213 6.96 2.79 6.54
CA MET A 213 5.64 2.69 7.19
C MET A 213 5.24 1.24 7.48
N ASP A 214 5.46 0.33 6.53
CA ASP A 214 5.20 -1.10 6.72
C ASP A 214 6.10 -1.69 7.80
N PHE A 215 7.39 -1.35 7.82
CA PHE A 215 8.32 -1.75 8.86
C PHE A 215 7.85 -1.26 10.24
N MET A 216 7.48 0.01 10.36
CA MET A 216 6.96 0.56 11.62
C MET A 216 5.67 -0.14 12.06
N SER A 217 4.76 -0.47 11.13
CA SER A 217 3.52 -1.20 11.42
C SER A 217 3.77 -2.63 11.90
N GLN A 218 4.79 -3.31 11.36
CA GLN A 218 5.18 -4.66 11.78
C GLN A 218 5.84 -4.63 13.16
N VAL A 219 6.74 -3.67 13.40
CA VAL A 219 7.37 -3.47 14.71
C VAL A 219 6.32 -3.18 15.79
N GLN A 220 5.35 -2.30 15.52
CA GLN A 220 4.26 -2.02 16.45
C GLN A 220 3.41 -3.27 16.75
N SER A 221 3.08 -4.07 15.73
CA SER A 221 2.33 -5.32 15.91
C SER A 221 3.07 -6.31 16.81
N HIS A 222 4.39 -6.43 16.65
CA HIS A 222 5.23 -7.32 17.45
C HIS A 222 5.42 -6.81 18.89
N LEU A 223 5.53 -5.50 19.10
CA LEU A 223 5.60 -4.92 20.45
C LEU A 223 4.27 -5.07 21.21
N MET A 224 3.14 -4.94 20.52
CA MET A 224 1.82 -5.15 21.12
C MET A 224 1.62 -6.60 21.58
N SER A 225 2.16 -7.60 20.87
CA SER A 225 2.01 -9.00 21.31
C SER A 225 2.71 -9.29 22.65
N HIS A 226 3.80 -8.60 22.97
CA HIS A 226 4.47 -8.73 24.27
C HIS A 226 3.71 -8.05 25.41
N GLN A 227 2.96 -6.97 25.13
CA GLN A 227 2.16 -6.31 26.16
C GLN A 227 1.00 -7.19 26.64
N TYR A 228 0.41 -8.02 25.76
CA TYR A 228 -0.66 -8.99 26.11
C TYR A 228 -0.24 -9.98 27.22
N GLU A 229 1.00 -10.46 27.18
CA GLU A 229 1.52 -11.40 28.18
C GLU A 229 1.60 -10.76 29.58
N SER A 230 1.93 -9.46 29.65
CA SER A 230 1.99 -8.71 30.91
C SER A 230 0.62 -8.41 31.51
N VAL A 231 -0.42 -8.21 30.68
CA VAL A 231 -1.80 -8.00 31.15
C VAL A 231 -2.43 -9.31 31.60
N MET A 232 -2.16 -10.41 30.88
CA MET A 232 -2.58 -11.77 31.28
C MET A 232 -1.89 -12.22 32.58
N LYS A 233 -0.61 -11.89 32.79
CA LYS A 233 0.13 -12.21 34.03
C LYS A 233 -0.34 -11.39 35.24
N LYS A 234 -0.84 -10.16 35.03
CA LYS A 234 -1.50 -9.35 36.08
C LYS A 234 -2.92 -9.83 36.38
N ALA A 235 -3.63 -10.41 35.40
CA ALA A 235 -4.90 -11.08 35.58
C ALA A 235 -4.73 -12.51 36.14
N ASN A 236 -3.90 -12.66 37.18
CA ASN A 236 -3.76 -13.89 37.95
C ASN A 236 -5.16 -14.30 38.46
N LEU A 237 -5.82 -15.19 37.72
CA LEU A 237 -6.87 -16.05 38.22
C LEU A 237 -6.21 -16.94 39.28
N LYS A 238 -6.18 -16.42 40.51
CA LYS A 238 -5.89 -17.18 41.71
C LYS A 238 -6.99 -18.24 41.77
N ASN A 239 -6.66 -19.45 41.33
CA ASN A 239 -7.45 -20.66 41.54
C ASN A 239 -7.70 -20.81 43.04
N TYR A 240 -8.80 -20.24 43.54
CA TYR A 240 -9.41 -20.65 44.80
C TYR A 240 -10.23 -21.90 44.50
N GLY A 241 -9.53 -23.02 44.36
CA GLY A 241 -10.13 -24.33 44.53
C GLY A 241 -10.59 -24.44 45.98
N SER A 242 -11.90 -24.33 46.16
CA SER A 242 -12.62 -24.56 47.41
C SER A 242 -12.21 -25.89 48.02
N SER A 243 -11.59 -25.83 49.20
CA SER A 243 -11.59 -26.93 50.16
C SER A 243 -13.03 -27.22 50.58
N SER A 244 -13.56 -28.37 50.18
CA SER A 244 -14.79 -28.99 50.67
C SER A 244 -14.80 -30.42 50.11
N ALA A 245 -14.91 -31.53 50.85
CA ALA A 245 -15.05 -31.78 52.27
C ALA A 245 -14.53 -33.22 52.51
N ARG A 246 -14.00 -33.47 53.71
CA ARG A 246 -14.01 -34.82 54.31
C ARG A 246 -15.34 -35.01 55.01
#